data_AF-A0A4R0XKI5-F1
#
_entry.id   AF-A0A4R0XKI5-F1
#
_cell.length_a   1.000
_cell.length_b   1.000
_cell.length_c   1.000
_cell.angle_alpha   90.00
_cell.angle_beta   90.00
_cell.angle_gamma   90.00
#
_symmetry.space_group_name_H-M   'P 1'
#
loop_
_entity.id
_entity.type
_entity.pdbx_description
1 polymer ?
#
loop_
_entity_poly.entity_id
_entity_poly.type
_entity_poly.pdbx_seq_one_letter_code
_entity_poly.pdbx_strand_id
1 'polypeptide(L)'
;VTFPEEYHSEELKGKEAKFICTVKEVKVKETPELNDDFAKEINAPGVTTFEELKVYMKDVLTQQAVQKSRMEFKEAAFTEIKAATELAIPMSLVVKEMKNQEEKFLDAMKQQGIDKKTYMEMTGMEEKALQSQYKQAAEASLKDSLIFAEIAKVEKIELTDADYDKEYEKLAKVYQQKLENIKTMIQKTQMQIPMTNERVIDVLVANNK
;
A
#
# COMPACT_ATOMS: atom_id res chain seq x y z
N VAL A 1 9.21 -38.82 4.90
CA VAL A 1 9.87 -37.52 4.69
C VAL A 1 10.27 -36.97 6.04
N THR A 2 11.42 -36.33 6.14
CA THR A 2 11.90 -35.75 7.40
C THR A 2 11.58 -34.27 7.37
N PHE A 3 11.02 -33.76 8.45
CA PHE A 3 10.75 -32.32 8.56
C PHE A 3 12.07 -31.55 8.71
N PRO A 4 12.18 -30.34 8.13
CA PRO A 4 13.34 -29.47 8.33
C PRO A 4 13.61 -29.17 9.80
N GLU A 5 14.87 -28.89 10.14
CA GLU A 5 15.27 -28.43 11.49
C GLU A 5 14.58 -27.12 11.88
N GLU A 6 14.32 -26.24 10.90
CA GLU A 6 13.65 -24.94 11.08
C GLU A 6 12.14 -25.01 10.80
N TYR A 7 11.49 -26.15 11.07
CA TYR A 7 10.05 -26.26 10.88
C TYR A 7 9.26 -25.45 11.92
N HIS A 8 8.18 -24.79 11.50
CA HIS A 8 7.41 -23.87 12.35
C HIS A 8 6.77 -24.53 13.58
N SER A 9 6.59 -25.86 13.57
CA SER A 9 6.07 -26.63 14.70
C SER A 9 7.23 -27.30 15.42
N GLU A 10 7.49 -26.88 16.67
CA GLU A 10 8.62 -27.39 17.48
C GLU A 10 8.58 -28.90 17.69
N GLU A 11 7.38 -29.47 17.77
CA GLU A 11 7.18 -30.90 18.00
C GLU A 11 7.55 -31.77 16.78
N LEU A 12 7.67 -31.16 15.60
CA LEU A 12 7.93 -31.84 14.34
C LEU A 12 9.32 -31.54 13.76
N LYS A 13 10.06 -30.55 14.28
CA LYS A 13 11.43 -30.20 13.85
C LYS A 13 12.35 -31.43 13.83
N GLY A 14 12.99 -31.68 12.68
CA GLY A 14 13.97 -32.76 12.50
C GLY A 14 13.41 -34.19 12.61
N LYS A 15 12.11 -34.38 12.85
CA LYS A 15 11.52 -35.71 13.04
C LYS A 15 11.20 -36.38 11.70
N GLU A 16 11.43 -37.69 11.65
CA GLU A 16 11.00 -38.51 10.54
C GLU A 16 9.48 -38.72 10.59
N ALA A 17 8.80 -38.42 9.48
CA ALA A 17 7.37 -38.62 9.33
C ALA A 17 7.04 -39.56 8.17
N LYS A 18 6.13 -40.50 8.45
CA LYS A 18 5.57 -41.41 7.45
C LYS A 18 4.15 -40.97 7.12
N PHE A 19 3.97 -40.38 5.94
CA PHE A 19 2.65 -40.07 5.41
C PHE A 19 2.11 -41.28 4.67
N ILE A 20 1.00 -41.83 5.15
CA ILE A 20 0.25 -42.87 4.44
C ILE A 20 -0.80 -42.14 3.61
N CYS A 21 -0.46 -41.83 2.37
CA CYS A 21 -1.35 -41.13 1.44
C CYS A 21 -2.09 -42.14 0.55
N THR A 22 -3.42 -42.07 0.56
CA THR A 22 -4.24 -42.77 -0.44
C THR A 22 -4.58 -41.80 -1.56
N VAL A 23 -4.03 -42.05 -2.75
CA VAL A 23 -4.33 -41.25 -3.94
C VAL A 23 -5.74 -41.60 -4.41
N LYS A 24 -6.66 -40.64 -4.30
CA LYS A 24 -8.05 -40.81 -4.73
C LYS A 24 -8.25 -40.54 -6.22
N GLU A 25 -7.53 -39.55 -6.74
CA GLU A 25 -7.66 -39.12 -8.13
C GLU A 25 -6.39 -38.41 -8.56
N VAL A 26 -5.99 -38.57 -9.82
CA VAL A 26 -4.90 -37.83 -10.44
C VAL A 26 -5.49 -37.08 -11.63
N LYS A 27 -5.55 -35.75 -11.52
CA LYS A 27 -6.01 -34.87 -12.60
C LYS A 27 -4.83 -34.21 -13.28
N VAL A 28 -4.94 -34.02 -14.58
CA VAL A 28 -4.00 -33.24 -15.37
C VAL A 28 -4.61 -31.86 -15.60
N LYS A 29 -3.77 -30.80 -15.53
CA LYS A 29 -4.20 -29.46 -15.92
C LYS A 29 -4.25 -29.41 -17.46
N GLU A 30 -5.45 -29.34 -18.01
CA GLU A 30 -5.64 -29.00 -19.43
C GLU A 30 -5.62 -27.48 -19.58
N THR A 31 -4.83 -27.00 -20.53
CA THR A 31 -4.82 -25.58 -20.86
C THR A 31 -5.97 -25.33 -21.84
N PRO A 32 -6.98 -24.52 -21.47
CA PRO A 32 -8.10 -24.24 -22.37
C PRO A 32 -7.63 -23.51 -23.62
N GLU A 33 -8.33 -23.71 -24.73
CA GLU A 33 -8.09 -22.93 -25.94
C GLU A 33 -8.50 -21.48 -25.72
N LEU A 34 -7.70 -20.55 -26.25
CA LEU A 34 -7.97 -19.13 -26.12
C LEU A 34 -9.02 -18.70 -27.16
N ASN A 35 -10.28 -18.86 -26.80
CA ASN A 35 -11.45 -18.56 -27.63
C ASN A 35 -12.53 -17.79 -26.85
N ASP A 36 -13.68 -17.54 -27.48
CA ASP A 36 -14.77 -16.78 -26.85
C ASP A 36 -15.39 -17.50 -25.64
N ASP A 37 -15.34 -18.83 -25.59
CA ASP A 37 -15.83 -19.59 -24.43
C ASP A 37 -14.88 -19.43 -23.25
N PHE A 38 -13.56 -19.42 -23.49
CA PHE A 38 -12.57 -19.05 -22.47
C PHE A 38 -12.80 -17.61 -21.96
N ALA A 39 -13.12 -16.66 -22.84
CA ALA A 39 -13.41 -15.29 -22.44
C ALA A 39 -14.64 -15.18 -21.52
N LYS A 40 -15.69 -15.97 -21.79
CA LYS A 40 -16.87 -16.05 -20.93
C LYS A 40 -16.57 -16.71 -19.59
N GLU A 41 -15.71 -17.73 -19.54
CA GLU A 41 -15.29 -18.38 -18.29
C GLU A 41 -14.54 -17.42 -17.35
N ILE A 42 -13.73 -16.51 -17.89
CA ILE A 42 -13.04 -15.48 -17.10
C ILE A 42 -14.03 -14.48 -16.47
N ASN A 43 -15.22 -14.31 -17.06
CA ASN A 43 -16.31 -13.48 -16.57
C ASN A 43 -15.86 -12.04 -16.21
N ALA A 44 -15.00 -11.46 -17.04
CA ALA A 44 -14.55 -10.08 -16.88
C ALA A 44 -15.70 -9.10 -17.21
N PRO A 45 -15.80 -7.95 -16.53
CA PRO A 45 -16.91 -7.00 -16.73
C PRO A 45 -17.00 -6.53 -18.19
N GLY A 46 -18.13 -6.80 -18.84
CA GLY A 46 -18.40 -6.35 -20.21
C GLY A 46 -17.61 -7.09 -21.30
N VAL A 47 -17.04 -8.27 -21.01
CA VAL A 47 -16.24 -9.07 -21.95
C VAL A 47 -16.99 -10.35 -22.32
N THR A 48 -17.16 -10.59 -23.61
CA THR A 48 -17.85 -11.78 -24.17
C THR A 48 -17.04 -12.52 -25.23
N THR A 49 -16.03 -11.87 -25.82
CA THR A 49 -15.15 -12.43 -26.85
C THR A 49 -13.69 -12.43 -26.41
N PHE A 50 -12.86 -13.27 -27.04
CA PHE A 50 -11.43 -13.30 -26.76
C PHE A 50 -10.71 -12.00 -27.13
N GLU A 51 -11.16 -11.32 -28.19
CA GLU A 51 -10.62 -10.01 -28.57
C GLU A 51 -10.95 -8.92 -27.54
N GLU A 52 -12.18 -8.90 -27.02
CA GLU A 52 -12.56 -8.02 -25.90
C GLU A 52 -11.72 -8.32 -24.65
N LEU A 53 -11.46 -9.59 -24.36
CA LEU A 53 -10.62 -9.98 -23.23
C LEU A 53 -9.18 -9.46 -23.39
N LYS A 54 -8.61 -9.53 -24.59
CA LYS A 54 -7.27 -8.96 -24.87
C LYS A 54 -7.24 -7.47 -24.64
N VAL A 55 -8.26 -6.73 -25.11
CA VAL A 55 -8.35 -5.27 -24.92
C VAL A 55 -8.47 -4.93 -23.44
N TYR A 56 -9.34 -5.63 -22.70
CA TYR A 56 -9.50 -5.46 -21.26
C TYR A 56 -8.20 -5.74 -20.50
N MET A 57 -7.55 -6.87 -20.78
CA MET A 57 -6.26 -7.22 -20.16
C MET A 57 -5.16 -6.22 -20.51
N LYS A 58 -5.12 -5.71 -21.75
CA LYS A 58 -4.18 -4.68 -22.15
C LYS A 58 -4.39 -3.40 -21.35
N ASP A 59 -5.62 -2.96 -21.15
CA ASP A 59 -5.91 -1.78 -20.31
C ASP A 59 -5.48 -2.03 -18.86
N VAL A 60 -5.86 -3.16 -18.25
CA VAL A 60 -5.46 -3.53 -16.89
C VAL A 60 -3.93 -3.50 -16.73
N LEU A 61 -3.20 -4.15 -17.63
CA LEU A 61 -1.74 -4.19 -17.60
C LEU A 61 -1.13 -2.81 -17.83
N THR A 62 -1.73 -1.98 -18.69
CA THR A 62 -1.28 -0.61 -18.94
C THR A 62 -1.45 0.23 -17.67
N GLN A 63 -2.60 0.16 -17.00
CA GLN A 63 -2.84 0.86 -15.74
C GLN A 63 -1.85 0.41 -14.66
N GLN A 64 -1.61 -0.91 -14.53
CA GLN A 64 -0.61 -1.44 -13.60
C GLN A 64 0.80 -0.92 -13.91
N ALA A 65 1.20 -0.91 -15.19
CA ALA A 65 2.51 -0.41 -15.61
C ALA A 65 2.66 1.09 -15.33
N VAL A 66 1.63 1.90 -15.61
CA VAL A 66 1.63 3.35 -15.31
C VAL A 66 1.75 3.60 -13.81
N GLN A 67 0.97 2.90 -12.98
CA GLN A 67 1.03 3.03 -11.53
C GLN A 67 2.39 2.61 -10.97
N LYS A 68 2.94 1.49 -11.45
CA LYS A 68 4.27 1.02 -11.07
C LYS A 68 5.35 2.03 -11.44
N SER A 69 5.35 2.53 -12.69
CA SER A 69 6.32 3.52 -13.15
C SER A 69 6.22 4.83 -12.36
N ARG A 70 5.00 5.28 -12.03
CA ARG A 70 4.79 6.46 -11.16
C ARG A 70 5.36 6.24 -9.76
N MET A 71 5.17 5.06 -9.17
CA MET A 71 5.70 4.73 -7.86
C MET A 71 7.23 4.69 -7.86
N GLU A 72 7.84 4.04 -8.84
CA GLU A 72 9.29 3.97 -9.01
C GLU A 72 9.90 5.36 -9.23
N PHE A 73 9.27 6.18 -10.08
CA PHE A 73 9.69 7.56 -10.29
C PHE A 73 9.61 8.38 -8.99
N LYS A 74 8.48 8.29 -8.27
CA LYS A 74 8.30 8.98 -6.98
C LYS A 74 9.41 8.59 -6.01
N GLU A 75 9.68 7.29 -5.86
CA GLU A 75 10.73 6.80 -4.94
C GLU A 75 12.11 7.31 -5.33
N ALA A 76 12.46 7.22 -6.62
CA ALA A 76 13.75 7.71 -7.12
C ALA A 76 13.90 9.23 -6.93
N ALA A 77 12.93 10.01 -7.37
CA ALA A 77 12.95 11.47 -7.26
C ALA A 77 13.03 11.93 -5.80
N PHE A 78 12.23 11.34 -4.91
CA PHE A 78 12.28 11.70 -3.49
C PHE A 78 13.56 11.25 -2.81
N THR A 79 14.18 10.15 -3.25
CA THR A 79 15.49 9.74 -2.74
C THR A 79 16.55 10.79 -3.06
N GLU A 80 16.57 11.28 -4.30
CA GLU A 80 17.50 12.34 -4.73
C GLU A 80 17.22 13.68 -4.01
N ILE A 81 15.96 14.11 -3.94
CA ILE A 81 15.58 15.34 -3.23
C ILE A 81 16.00 15.24 -1.75
N LYS A 82 15.74 14.11 -1.08
CA LYS A 82 16.14 13.92 0.31
C LYS A 82 17.65 13.95 0.49
N ALA A 83 18.42 13.41 -0.45
CA ALA A 83 19.89 13.44 -0.41
C ALA A 83 20.44 14.85 -0.60
N ALA A 84 19.80 15.66 -1.45
CA ALA A 84 20.18 17.05 -1.69
C ALA A 84 19.67 18.05 -0.63
N THR A 85 18.80 17.60 0.28
CA THR A 85 18.16 18.47 1.28
C THR A 85 18.67 18.20 2.70
N GLU A 86 19.29 19.21 3.30
CA GLU A 86 19.58 19.25 4.74
C GLU A 86 18.39 19.85 5.49
N LEU A 87 17.79 19.06 6.38
CA LEU A 87 16.66 19.47 7.22
C LEU A 87 16.98 19.14 8.67
N ALA A 88 17.02 20.17 9.51
CA ALA A 88 17.09 20.00 10.96
C ALA A 88 15.67 19.98 11.52
N ILE A 89 15.20 18.80 11.90
CA ILE A 89 13.86 18.62 12.49
C ILE A 89 13.97 18.74 14.02
N PRO A 90 13.25 19.68 14.67
CA PRO A 90 13.25 19.78 16.12
C PRO A 90 12.81 18.47 16.78
N MET A 91 13.55 18.03 17.81
CA MET A 91 13.24 16.80 18.56
C MET A 91 11.80 16.77 19.11
N SER A 92 11.22 17.93 19.44
CA SER A 92 9.83 18.02 19.88
C SER A 92 8.82 17.54 18.83
N LEU A 93 9.09 17.80 17.54
CA LEU A 93 8.27 17.29 16.44
C LEU A 93 8.48 15.80 16.23
N VAL A 94 9.72 15.33 16.31
CA VAL A 94 10.04 13.90 16.20
C VAL A 94 9.32 13.10 17.28
N VAL A 95 9.38 13.54 18.55
CA VAL A 95 8.70 12.86 19.67
C VAL A 95 7.18 12.86 19.48
N LYS A 96 6.60 13.95 18.97
CA LYS A 96 5.17 14.00 18.67
C LYS A 96 4.77 13.02 17.57
N GLU A 97 5.55 12.92 16.50
CA GLU A 97 5.27 12.00 15.41
C GLU A 97 5.48 10.53 15.83
N MET A 98 6.52 10.24 16.61
CA MET A 98 6.71 8.91 17.20
C MET A 98 5.47 8.46 17.97
N LYS A 99 4.93 9.33 18.83
CA LYS A 99 3.72 9.04 19.60
C LYS A 99 2.50 8.82 18.70
N ASN A 100 2.32 9.66 17.67
CA ASN A 100 1.24 9.47 16.69
C ASN A 100 1.34 8.13 15.96
N GLN A 101 2.55 7.72 15.56
CA GLN A 101 2.77 6.45 14.86
C GLN A 101 2.55 5.26 15.79
N GLU A 102 3.04 5.34 17.03
CA GLU A 102 2.80 4.33 18.06
C GLU A 102 1.30 4.18 18.33
N GLU A 103 0.57 5.28 18.52
CA GLU A 103 -0.89 5.24 18.74
C GLU A 103 -1.62 4.60 17.57
N LYS A 104 -1.33 5.01 16.33
CA LYS A 104 -1.93 4.41 15.12
C LYS A 104 -1.64 2.91 15.01
N PHE A 105 -0.40 2.52 15.29
CA PHE A 105 0.00 1.12 15.25
C PHE A 105 -0.74 0.30 16.32
N LEU A 106 -0.78 0.79 17.55
CA LEU A 106 -1.46 0.12 18.65
C LEU A 106 -2.98 0.05 18.43
N ASP A 107 -3.59 1.07 17.83
CA ASP A 107 -5.01 1.04 17.54
C ASP A 107 -5.35 0.04 16.42
N ALA A 108 -4.50 -0.09 15.41
CA ALA A 108 -4.62 -1.15 14.40
C ALA A 108 -4.46 -2.56 15.01
N MET A 109 -3.53 -2.73 15.95
CA MET A 109 -3.32 -4.00 16.66
C MET A 109 -4.49 -4.35 17.60
N LYS A 110 -5.01 -3.37 18.33
CA LYS A 110 -6.20 -3.57 19.20
C LYS A 110 -7.41 -4.03 18.39
N GLN A 111 -7.60 -3.52 17.18
CA GLN A 111 -8.68 -3.99 16.29
C GLN A 111 -8.54 -5.47 15.92
N GLN A 112 -7.32 -6.00 15.94
CA GLN A 112 -7.00 -7.41 15.73
C GLN A 112 -6.95 -8.22 17.04
N GLY A 113 -7.26 -7.59 18.18
CA GLY A 113 -7.21 -8.21 19.51
C GLY A 113 -5.81 -8.37 20.10
N ILE A 114 -4.81 -7.68 19.55
CA ILE A 114 -3.42 -7.73 19.99
C ILE A 114 -3.10 -6.45 20.77
N ASP A 115 -2.68 -6.59 22.04
CA ASP A 115 -2.18 -5.45 22.81
C ASP A 115 -0.65 -5.28 22.66
N LYS A 116 -0.13 -4.13 23.13
CA LYS A 116 1.31 -3.82 23.03
C LYS A 116 2.18 -4.91 23.65
N LYS A 117 1.77 -5.46 24.78
CA LYS A 117 2.55 -6.45 25.54
C LYS A 117 2.60 -7.77 24.77
N THR A 118 1.46 -8.25 24.28
CA THR A 118 1.38 -9.44 23.43
C THR A 118 2.19 -9.27 22.15
N TYR A 119 2.15 -8.09 21.52
CA TYR A 119 2.96 -7.81 20.33
C TYR A 119 4.48 -7.91 20.62
N MET A 120 4.94 -7.34 21.73
CA MET A 120 6.34 -7.43 22.14
C MET A 120 6.76 -8.85 22.48
N GLU A 121 5.90 -9.64 23.13
CA GLU A 121 6.12 -11.06 23.42
C GLU A 121 6.21 -11.90 22.14
N MET A 122 5.32 -11.65 21.16
CA MET A 122 5.31 -12.35 19.87
C MET A 122 6.53 -12.05 19.00
N THR A 123 6.99 -10.80 19.00
CA THR A 123 8.10 -10.35 18.15
C THR A 123 9.46 -10.51 18.82
N GLY A 124 9.50 -10.72 20.14
CA GLY A 124 10.73 -10.74 20.92
C GLY A 124 11.47 -9.39 20.92
N MET A 125 10.83 -8.29 20.49
CA MET A 125 11.46 -6.99 20.40
C MET A 125 11.54 -6.30 21.76
N GLU A 126 12.72 -5.77 22.08
CA GLU A 126 12.90 -4.90 23.24
C GLU A 126 12.26 -3.52 23.03
N GLU A 127 11.76 -2.92 24.10
CA GLU A 127 11.11 -1.59 24.05
C GLU A 127 12.02 -0.51 23.44
N LYS A 128 13.32 -0.55 23.75
CA LYS A 128 14.30 0.39 23.20
C LYS A 128 14.49 0.22 21.70
N ALA A 129 14.48 -1.01 21.21
CA ALA A 129 14.60 -1.30 19.77
C ALA A 129 13.36 -0.78 19.03
N LEU A 130 12.18 -1.02 19.60
CA LEU A 130 10.91 -0.51 19.07
C LEU A 130 10.87 1.03 19.03
N GLN A 131 11.30 1.69 20.11
CA GLN A 131 11.41 3.16 20.15
C GLN A 131 12.39 3.71 19.11
N SER A 132 13.54 3.04 18.90
CA SER A 132 14.52 3.43 17.89
C SER A 132 13.94 3.32 16.48
N GLN A 133 13.19 2.24 16.18
CA GLN A 133 12.50 2.07 14.90
C GLN A 133 11.46 3.17 14.68
N TYR A 134 10.62 3.47 15.69
CA TYR A 134 9.67 4.57 15.59
C TYR A 134 10.34 5.92 15.41
N LYS A 135 11.49 6.15 16.06
CA LYS A 135 12.24 7.38 15.87
C LYS A 135 12.71 7.55 14.42
N GLN A 136 13.32 6.51 13.84
CA GLN A 136 13.79 6.55 12.46
C GLN A 136 12.61 6.73 11.48
N ALA A 137 11.51 6.02 11.70
CA ALA A 137 10.30 6.15 10.88
C ALA A 137 9.65 7.54 11.00
N ALA A 138 9.61 8.12 12.20
CA ALA A 138 9.10 9.46 12.45
C ALA A 138 9.97 10.54 11.79
N GLU A 139 11.30 10.44 11.91
CA GLU A 139 12.24 11.35 11.25
C GLU A 139 12.09 11.31 9.73
N ALA A 140 12.02 10.11 9.15
CA ALA A 140 11.81 9.92 7.71
C ALA A 140 10.45 10.49 7.25
N SER A 141 9.36 10.17 7.97
CA SER A 141 8.01 10.63 7.62
C SER A 141 7.84 12.14 7.73
N LEU A 142 8.44 12.76 8.77
CA LEU A 142 8.45 14.21 8.91
C LEU A 142 9.27 14.87 7.81
N LYS A 143 10.45 14.31 7.48
CA LYS A 143 11.27 14.82 6.36
C LYS A 143 10.48 14.81 5.06
N ASP A 144 9.80 13.70 4.76
CA ASP A 144 8.98 13.56 3.55
C ASP A 144 7.84 14.57 3.53
N SER A 145 7.11 14.67 4.63
CA SER A 145 5.97 15.60 4.76
C SER A 145 6.40 17.06 4.58
N LEU A 146 7.55 17.45 5.13
CA LEU A 146 8.10 18.80 4.98
C LEU A 146 8.54 19.08 3.54
N ILE A 147 9.18 18.11 2.88
CA ILE A 147 9.58 18.24 1.47
C ILE A 147 8.35 18.39 0.58
N PHE A 148 7.34 17.53 0.75
CA PHE A 148 6.07 17.64 0.02
C PHE A 148 5.40 19.00 0.23
N ALA A 149 5.33 19.47 1.49
CA ALA A 149 4.72 20.74 1.83
C ALA A 149 5.47 21.93 1.20
N GLU A 150 6.80 21.92 1.21
CA GLU A 150 7.58 23.01 0.63
C GLU A 150 7.49 23.02 -0.90
N ILE A 151 7.54 21.84 -1.56
CA ILE A 151 7.34 21.77 -3.02
C ILE A 151 5.94 22.26 -3.38
N ALA A 152 4.90 21.81 -2.67
CA ALA A 152 3.53 22.27 -2.90
C ALA A 152 3.40 23.78 -2.76
N LYS A 153 4.10 24.38 -1.80
CA LYS A 153 4.11 25.83 -1.60
C LYS A 153 4.86 26.58 -2.70
N VAL A 154 6.03 26.10 -3.12
CA VAL A 154 6.83 26.72 -4.20
C VAL A 154 6.09 26.67 -5.53
N GLU A 155 5.47 25.52 -5.83
CA GLU A 155 4.68 25.28 -7.04
C GLU A 155 3.24 25.84 -6.95
N LYS A 156 2.88 26.44 -5.80
CA LYS A 156 1.57 27.05 -5.54
C LYS A 156 0.40 26.10 -5.83
N ILE A 157 0.53 24.85 -5.36
CA ILE A 157 -0.49 23.83 -5.50
C ILE A 157 -1.66 24.18 -4.58
N GLU A 158 -2.77 24.55 -5.19
CA GLU A 158 -4.03 24.82 -4.52
C GLU A 158 -5.08 23.80 -4.97
N LEU A 159 -5.78 23.19 -4.01
CA LEU A 159 -6.89 22.29 -4.28
C LEU A 159 -8.19 23.09 -4.32
N THR A 160 -8.92 22.97 -5.42
CA THR A 160 -10.23 23.60 -5.58
C THR A 160 -11.34 22.69 -5.06
N ASP A 161 -12.52 23.25 -4.78
CA ASP A 161 -13.70 22.44 -4.43
C ASP A 161 -14.05 21.41 -5.51
N ALA A 162 -13.82 21.75 -6.79
CA ALA A 162 -14.03 20.83 -7.91
C ALA A 162 -13.04 19.65 -7.89
N ASP A 163 -11.81 19.84 -7.39
CA ASP A 163 -10.86 18.74 -7.21
C ASP A 163 -11.33 17.77 -6.13
N TYR A 164 -11.84 18.31 -5.02
CA TYR A 164 -12.40 17.50 -3.93
C TYR A 164 -13.63 16.72 -4.38
N ASP A 165 -14.54 17.35 -5.15
CA ASP A 165 -15.73 16.67 -5.66
C ASP A 165 -15.36 15.51 -6.60
N LYS A 166 -14.35 15.68 -7.47
CA LYS A 166 -13.83 14.60 -8.31
C LYS A 166 -13.23 13.45 -7.50
N GLU A 167 -12.47 13.75 -6.45
CA GLU A 167 -11.89 12.70 -5.60
C GLU A 167 -12.99 11.95 -4.84
N TYR A 168 -14.02 12.67 -4.35
CA TYR A 168 -15.19 12.04 -3.74
C TYR A 168 -15.93 11.11 -4.71
N GLU A 169 -16.11 11.51 -5.97
CA GLU A 169 -16.73 10.66 -7.00
C GLU A 169 -15.91 9.40 -7.29
N LYS A 170 -14.59 9.52 -7.33
CA LYS A 170 -13.67 8.39 -7.50
C LYS A 170 -13.77 7.43 -6.33
N LEU A 171 -13.72 7.93 -5.09
CA LEU A 171 -13.87 7.12 -3.88
C LEU A 171 -15.25 6.46 -3.81
N ALA A 172 -16.32 7.15 -4.19
CA ALA A 172 -17.67 6.59 -4.27
C ALA A 172 -17.75 5.39 -5.21
N LYS A 173 -17.08 5.43 -6.36
CA LYS A 173 -16.97 4.29 -7.29
C LYS A 173 -16.17 3.14 -6.70
N VAL A 174 -15.04 3.42 -6.06
CA VAL A 174 -14.17 2.41 -5.44
C VAL A 174 -14.88 1.68 -4.30
N TYR A 175 -15.53 2.41 -3.40
CA TYR A 175 -16.27 1.83 -2.28
C TYR A 175 -17.67 1.34 -2.65
N GLN A 176 -18.11 1.57 -3.89
CA GLN A 176 -19.47 1.28 -4.37
C GLN A 176 -20.56 1.88 -3.45
N GLN A 177 -20.33 3.10 -2.97
CA GLN A 177 -21.24 3.83 -2.09
C GLN A 177 -21.72 5.13 -2.72
N LYS A 178 -22.84 5.66 -2.21
CA LYS A 178 -23.32 6.98 -2.61
C LYS A 178 -22.33 8.07 -2.19
N LEU A 179 -22.18 9.09 -3.04
CA LEU A 179 -21.30 10.24 -2.80
C LEU A 179 -21.54 10.90 -1.44
N GLU A 180 -22.81 11.05 -1.03
CA GLU A 180 -23.20 11.64 0.26
C GLU A 180 -22.66 10.85 1.45
N ASN A 181 -22.64 9.52 1.36
CA ASN A 181 -22.11 8.67 2.42
C ASN A 181 -20.58 8.83 2.51
N ILE A 182 -19.89 8.89 1.37
CA ILE A 182 -18.45 9.14 1.37
C ILE A 182 -18.12 10.51 1.95
N LYS A 183 -18.87 11.56 1.58
CA LYS A 183 -18.68 12.92 2.10
C LYS A 183 -18.89 13.02 3.62
N THR A 184 -19.76 12.18 4.20
CA THR A 184 -19.95 12.12 5.66
C THR A 184 -18.89 11.28 6.37
N MET A 185 -18.39 10.22 5.73
CA MET A 185 -17.33 9.36 6.28
C MET A 185 -15.93 10.00 6.20
N ILE A 186 -15.61 10.69 5.10
CA ILE A 186 -14.28 11.20 4.79
C ILE A 186 -14.33 12.73 4.72
N GLN A 187 -13.69 13.38 5.69
CA GLN A 187 -13.61 14.83 5.73
C GLN A 187 -12.58 15.36 4.72
N LYS A 188 -12.80 16.57 4.18
CA LYS A 188 -11.86 17.24 3.24
C LYS A 188 -10.42 17.29 3.77
N THR A 189 -10.24 17.53 5.07
CA THR A 189 -8.93 17.60 5.74
C THR A 189 -8.16 16.28 5.64
N GLN A 190 -8.84 15.15 5.59
CA GLN A 190 -8.22 13.83 5.45
C GLN A 190 -7.75 13.56 4.02
N MET A 191 -8.37 14.21 3.02
CA MET A 191 -8.00 14.08 1.61
C MET A 191 -7.01 15.13 1.14
N GLN A 192 -6.91 16.26 1.84
CA GLN A 192 -6.05 17.38 1.45
C GLN A 192 -4.59 16.94 1.28
N ILE A 193 -4.00 16.29 2.28
CA ILE A 193 -2.60 15.83 2.20
C ILE A 193 -2.37 14.85 1.04
N PRO A 194 -3.11 13.73 0.91
CA PRO A 194 -2.88 12.79 -0.18
C PRO A 194 -3.09 13.43 -1.56
N MET A 195 -4.11 14.28 -1.73
CA MET A 195 -4.36 14.97 -3.01
C MET A 195 -3.24 15.98 -3.34
N THR A 196 -2.77 16.76 -2.36
CA THR A 196 -1.64 17.68 -2.57
C THR A 196 -0.38 16.91 -2.93
N ASN A 197 -0.09 15.80 -2.25
CA ASN A 197 1.08 14.97 -2.54
C ASN A 197 1.02 14.35 -3.94
N GLU A 198 -0.17 13.92 -4.39
CA GLU A 198 -0.36 13.42 -5.76
C GLU A 198 -0.07 14.52 -6.78
N ARG A 199 -0.55 15.75 -6.56
CA ARG A 199 -0.24 16.89 -7.44
C ARG A 199 1.23 17.27 -7.43
N VAL A 200 1.92 17.18 -6.30
CA VAL A 200 3.37 17.37 -6.23
C VAL A 200 4.08 16.37 -7.14
N ILE A 201 3.69 15.09 -7.09
CA ILE A 201 4.28 14.06 -7.94
C ILE A 201 4.00 14.36 -9.41
N ASP A 202 2.78 14.76 -9.77
CA ASP A 202 2.44 15.14 -11.15
C ASP A 202 3.34 16.27 -11.68
N VAL A 203 3.61 17.29 -10.85
CA VAL A 203 4.52 18.40 -11.19
C VAL A 203 5.96 17.90 -11.36
N LEU A 204 6.44 17.04 -10.46
CA LEU A 204 7.78 16.47 -10.56
C LEU A 204 7.94 15.61 -11.84
N VAL A 205 6.93 14.80 -12.17
CA VAL A 205 6.91 14.01 -13.42
C VAL A 205 6.94 14.91 -14.64
N ALA A 206 6.13 15.98 -14.65
CA ALA A 206 6.05 16.92 -15.78
C ALA A 206 7.35 17.72 -15.97
N ASN A 207 8.09 17.98 -14.90
CA ASN A 207 9.34 18.72 -14.93
C ASN A 207 10.59 17.85 -15.17
N ASN A 208 10.46 16.52 -15.09
CA ASN A 208 11.55 15.60 -15.40
C ASN A 208 11.79 15.56 -16.93
N LYS A 209 12.87 16.19 -17.39
CA LYS A 209 13.29 16.26 -18.80
C LYS A 209 14.43 15.31 -19.11
#